data_AF-A0A8D5FVV1-F1
#
_entry.id   AF-A0A8D5FVV1-F1
#
_cell.length_a   1.000
_cell.length_b   1.000
_cell.length_c   1.000
_cell.angle_alpha   90.00
_cell.angle_beta   90.00
_cell.angle_gamma   90.00
#
_symmetry.space_group_name_H-M   'P 1'
#
loop_
_entity.id
_entity.type
_entity.pdbx_description
1 polymer ?
#
loop_
_entity_poly.entity_id
_entity_poly.type
_entity_poly.pdbx_seq_one_letter_code
_entity_poly.pdbx_strand_id
1 'polypeptide(L)'
;MDGEVIGIASHISTVSGGFQGLAFAVTSNQCLDLLDRAQTWSGIEGTIVQGRLARVLNVPQEFGLLVKRVSGVSWGGKIGLHPSSLKMTIEGEEFSVGGDIILKIGEMTVNDEPDFFKKLGDYTYGLSQAGKKLSVTVLRAGRIITLNEK
;
A
#
# COMPACT_ATOMS: atom_id res chain seq x y z
N MET A 1 41.52 -4.93 8.94
CA MET A 1 40.09 -4.62 9.14
C MET A 1 39.99 -3.13 8.91
N ASP A 2 39.31 -2.75 7.85
CA ASP A 2 39.45 -1.40 7.26
C ASP A 2 38.36 -0.43 7.73
N GLY A 3 37.57 -0.83 8.73
CA GLY A 3 36.53 0.00 9.34
C GLY A 3 35.27 0.18 8.47
N GLU A 4 35.12 -0.61 7.41
CA GLU A 4 33.97 -0.53 6.51
C GLU A 4 32.69 -1.05 7.17
N VAL A 5 31.59 -0.33 6.92
CA VAL A 5 30.26 -0.73 7.40
C VAL A 5 29.78 -1.91 6.57
N ILE A 6 29.62 -3.09 7.19
CA ILE A 6 29.10 -4.31 6.54
C ILE A 6 27.62 -4.58 6.84
N GLY A 7 27.07 -3.95 7.87
CA GLY A 7 25.65 -4.04 8.21
C GLY A 7 25.25 -3.18 9.41
N ILE A 8 23.95 -2.98 9.56
CA ILE A 8 23.33 -2.22 10.65
C ILE A 8 22.62 -3.22 11.57
N ALA A 9 22.91 -3.16 12.88
CA ALA A 9 22.25 -4.01 13.88
C ALA A 9 20.74 -3.74 13.89
N SER A 10 19.94 -4.80 13.71
CA SER A 10 18.48 -4.71 13.61
C SER A 10 17.81 -5.10 14.91
N HIS A 11 18.09 -6.32 15.40
CA HIS A 11 17.53 -6.82 16.64
C HIS A 11 18.40 -7.93 17.24
N ILE A 12 18.19 -8.18 18.54
CA ILE A 12 18.73 -9.35 19.23
C ILE A 12 17.59 -10.29 19.57
N SER A 13 17.85 -11.59 19.46
CA SER A 13 16.90 -12.60 19.95
C SER A 13 17.15 -12.80 21.44
N THR A 14 16.19 -12.42 22.28
CA THR A 14 16.34 -12.50 23.73
C THR A 14 15.03 -12.82 24.43
N VAL A 15 15.11 -13.61 25.50
CA VAL A 15 13.99 -13.89 26.41
C VAL A 15 13.99 -12.94 27.61
N SER A 16 15.17 -12.56 28.11
CA SER A 16 15.33 -11.74 29.31
C SER A 16 15.50 -10.25 29.04
N GLY A 17 15.65 -9.85 27.77
CA GLY A 17 16.03 -8.50 27.37
C GLY A 17 17.54 -8.26 27.30
N GLY A 18 18.37 -9.22 27.75
CA GLY A 18 19.83 -9.16 27.64
C GLY A 18 20.37 -9.82 26.36
N PHE A 19 21.59 -9.50 25.96
CA PHE A 19 22.24 -10.16 24.82
C PHE A 19 22.60 -11.62 25.16
N GLN A 20 22.13 -12.57 24.34
CA GLN A 20 22.29 -14.02 24.54
C GLN A 20 23.14 -14.68 23.43
N GLY A 21 23.95 -13.91 22.70
CA GLY A 21 24.85 -14.44 21.67
C GLY A 21 24.26 -14.52 20.26
N LEU A 22 22.99 -14.13 20.06
CA LEU A 22 22.36 -14.08 18.73
C LEU A 22 21.85 -12.66 18.41
N ALA A 23 22.47 -12.06 17.39
CA ALA A 23 22.11 -10.76 16.85
C ALA A 23 21.95 -10.83 15.33
N PHE A 24 21.01 -10.05 14.81
CA PHE A 24 20.73 -9.95 13.38
C PHE A 24 21.08 -8.56 12.88
N ALA A 25 21.69 -8.49 11.70
CA ALA A 25 22.01 -7.24 11.02
C ALA A 25 21.42 -7.23 9.62
N VAL A 26 20.99 -6.06 9.16
CA VAL A 26 20.67 -5.81 7.75
C VAL A 26 21.98 -5.45 7.05
N THR A 27 22.29 -6.09 5.93
CA THR A 27 23.57 -5.85 5.23
C THR A 27 23.62 -4.44 4.64
N SER A 28 24.82 -3.86 4.54
CA SER A 28 24.98 -2.52 3.97
C SER A 28 24.42 -2.40 2.55
N ASN A 29 24.58 -3.45 1.73
CA ASN A 29 24.00 -3.49 0.38
C ASN A 29 22.47 -3.41 0.39
N GLN A 30 21.80 -4.12 1.32
CA GLN A 30 20.35 -4.03 1.47
C GLN A 30 19.91 -2.65 1.97
N CYS A 31 20.68 -2.02 2.86
CA CYS A 31 20.40 -0.65 3.29
C CYS A 31 20.52 0.34 2.14
N LEU A 32 21.58 0.23 1.32
CA LEU A 32 21.79 1.05 0.13
C LEU A 32 20.66 0.86 -0.88
N ASP A 33 20.27 -0.39 -1.16
CA ASP A 33 19.14 -0.70 -2.03
C ASP A 33 17.82 -0.07 -1.53
N LEU A 34 17.61 -0.02 -0.20
CA LEU A 34 16.43 0.60 0.40
C LEU A 34 16.49 2.14 0.37
N LEU A 35 17.68 2.72 0.49
CA LEU A 35 17.90 4.17 0.40
C LEU A 35 17.72 4.68 -1.04
N ASP A 36 18.24 3.94 -2.03
CA ASP A 36 18.12 4.30 -3.44
C ASP A 36 16.69 4.11 -3.96
N ARG A 37 15.94 3.17 -3.37
CA ARG A 37 14.50 3.03 -3.64
C ARG A 37 13.75 4.14 -2.91
N ALA A 38 13.57 5.28 -3.58
CA ALA A 38 12.61 6.29 -3.17
C ALA A 38 11.26 5.63 -2.89
N GLN A 39 10.95 5.39 -1.61
CA GLN A 39 9.66 4.87 -1.17
C GLN A 39 8.64 5.94 -1.52
N THR A 40 7.97 5.77 -2.65
CA THR A 40 7.00 6.73 -3.14
C THR A 40 5.80 6.65 -2.22
N TRP A 41 5.73 7.57 -1.26
CA TRP A 41 4.59 7.67 -0.37
C TRP A 41 3.38 8.19 -1.15
N SER A 42 2.46 7.30 -1.52
CA SER A 42 1.22 7.64 -2.20
C SER A 42 0.27 8.47 -1.32
N GLY A 43 0.48 8.44 0.00
CA GLY A 43 -0.41 9.01 1.01
C GLY A 43 -1.81 8.40 0.99
N ILE A 44 -1.91 7.15 0.55
CA ILE A 44 -3.12 6.32 0.58
C ILE A 44 -2.78 5.10 1.42
N GLU A 45 -3.63 4.80 2.40
CA GLU A 45 -3.59 3.55 3.13
C GLU A 45 -4.86 2.76 2.83
N GLY A 46 -4.70 1.47 2.52
CA GLY A 46 -5.81 0.61 2.20
C GLY A 46 -5.57 -0.84 2.58
N THR A 47 -6.64 -1.62 2.51
CA THR A 47 -6.61 -3.07 2.74
C THR A 47 -7.22 -3.78 1.55
N ILE A 48 -6.58 -4.86 1.10
CA ILE A 48 -7.14 -5.72 0.06
C ILE A 48 -8.42 -6.35 0.61
N VAL A 49 -9.50 -6.22 -0.14
CA VAL A 49 -10.78 -6.89 0.09
C VAL A 49 -10.96 -7.94 -0.98
N GLN A 50 -11.31 -9.16 -0.56
CA GLN A 50 -11.44 -10.31 -1.44
C GLN A 50 -12.51 -11.28 -0.94
N GLY A 51 -12.84 -12.27 -1.78
CA GLY A 51 -13.73 -13.38 -1.42
C GLY A 51 -15.08 -12.90 -0.88
N ARG A 52 -15.42 -13.31 0.35
CA ARG A 52 -16.72 -12.96 0.96
C ARG A 52 -16.85 -11.48 1.25
N LEU A 53 -15.77 -10.83 1.68
CA LEU A 53 -15.78 -9.39 1.98
C LEU A 53 -16.00 -8.56 0.71
N ALA A 54 -15.34 -8.94 -0.39
CA ALA A 54 -15.57 -8.32 -1.70
C ALA A 54 -17.03 -8.45 -2.15
N ARG A 55 -17.65 -9.63 -1.95
CA ARG A 55 -19.08 -9.84 -2.25
C ARG A 55 -20.00 -8.98 -1.40
N VAL A 56 -19.76 -8.91 -0.08
CA VAL A 56 -20.56 -8.07 0.84
C VAL A 56 -20.48 -6.59 0.46
N LEU A 57 -19.31 -6.14 -0.02
CA LEU A 57 -19.08 -4.76 -0.45
C LEU A 57 -19.48 -4.50 -1.91
N ASN A 58 -20.09 -5.47 -2.60
CA ASN A 58 -20.48 -5.39 -4.02
C ASN A 58 -19.33 -5.01 -4.96
N VAL A 59 -18.11 -5.50 -4.67
CA VAL A 59 -16.96 -5.31 -5.55
C VAL A 59 -17.21 -6.10 -6.84
N PRO A 60 -17.13 -5.48 -8.04
CA PRO A 60 -17.47 -6.13 -9.32
C PRO A 60 -16.39 -7.11 -9.81
N GLN A 61 -15.33 -7.31 -9.05
CA GLN A 61 -14.19 -8.17 -9.37
C GLN A 61 -13.70 -8.87 -8.09
N GLU A 62 -12.80 -9.85 -8.24
CA GLU A 62 -12.38 -10.71 -7.12
C GLU A 62 -11.64 -9.96 -6.01
N PHE A 63 -10.87 -8.93 -6.38
CA PHE A 63 -10.03 -8.15 -5.47
C PHE A 63 -10.31 -6.65 -5.60
N GLY A 64 -10.33 -5.93 -4.48
CA GLY A 64 -10.35 -4.48 -4.47
C GLY A 64 -9.46 -3.95 -3.36
N LEU A 65 -9.06 -2.68 -3.44
CA LEU A 65 -8.31 -2.03 -2.36
C LEU A 65 -9.22 -1.01 -1.68
N LEU A 66 -9.71 -1.37 -0.49
CA LEU A 66 -10.55 -0.50 0.33
C LEU A 66 -9.69 0.62 0.92
N VAL A 67 -10.03 1.87 0.61
CA VAL A 67 -9.29 3.05 1.07
C VAL A 67 -9.64 3.33 2.53
N LYS A 68 -8.67 3.14 3.43
CA LYS A 68 -8.81 3.39 4.88
C LYS A 68 -8.49 4.82 5.25
N ARG A 69 -7.40 5.37 4.71
CA ARG A 69 -6.95 6.74 4.97
C ARG A 69 -6.38 7.37 3.72
N VAL A 70 -6.58 8.67 3.60
CA VAL A 70 -6.01 9.51 2.55
C VAL A 70 -5.47 10.77 3.21
N SER A 71 -4.20 11.08 2.94
CA SER A 71 -3.61 12.35 3.36
C SER A 71 -4.06 13.47 2.41
N GLY A 72 -4.54 14.60 2.94
CA GLY A 72 -5.08 15.68 2.11
C GLY A 72 -4.04 16.33 1.17
N VAL A 73 -2.76 16.30 1.53
CA VAL A 73 -1.65 16.82 0.71
C VAL A 73 -1.12 15.79 -0.29
N SER A 74 -1.56 14.54 -0.20
CA SER A 74 -1.10 13.47 -1.07
C SER A 74 -1.75 13.51 -2.44
N TRP A 75 -1.19 12.73 -3.36
CA TRP A 75 -1.80 12.51 -4.66
C TRP A 75 -3.25 12.00 -4.55
N GLY A 76 -3.50 11.06 -3.63
CA GLY A 76 -4.85 10.55 -3.34
C GLY A 76 -5.83 11.64 -2.90
N GLY A 77 -5.37 12.60 -2.11
CA GLY A 77 -6.16 13.77 -1.71
C GLY A 77 -6.49 14.67 -2.91
N LYS A 78 -5.50 14.94 -3.78
CA LYS A 78 -5.67 15.79 -4.98
C LYS A 78 -6.67 15.23 -5.98
N ILE A 79 -6.70 13.91 -6.17
CA ILE A 79 -7.69 13.25 -7.07
C ILE A 79 -9.05 13.04 -6.41
N GLY A 80 -9.19 13.36 -5.12
CA GLY A 80 -10.46 13.28 -4.40
C GLY A 80 -10.88 11.87 -3.99
N LEU A 81 -9.93 11.02 -3.59
CA LEU A 81 -10.25 9.73 -2.97
C LEU A 81 -10.96 9.94 -1.62
N HIS A 82 -11.99 9.14 -1.37
CA HIS A 82 -12.76 9.18 -0.14
C HIS A 82 -12.32 8.03 0.77
N PRO A 83 -11.80 8.31 1.97
CA PRO A 83 -11.49 7.27 2.94
C PRO A 83 -12.76 6.65 3.51
N SER A 84 -12.64 5.46 4.06
CA SER A 84 -13.71 4.82 4.79
C SER A 84 -14.06 5.58 6.07
N SER A 85 -15.36 5.62 6.39
CA SER A 85 -15.91 6.48 7.46
C SER A 85 -16.76 5.72 8.47
N LEU A 86 -17.19 4.49 8.15
CA LEU A 86 -18.08 3.68 8.97
C LEU A 86 -17.33 2.51 9.56
N LYS A 87 -17.41 2.31 10.88
CA LYS A 87 -16.93 1.08 11.52
C LYS A 87 -18.02 0.02 11.47
N MET A 88 -17.68 -1.18 11.05
CA MET A 88 -18.58 -2.33 11.00
C MET A 88 -17.85 -3.58 11.48
N THR A 89 -18.53 -4.40 12.26
CA THR A 89 -18.01 -5.70 12.68
C THR A 89 -18.51 -6.79 11.74
N ILE A 90 -17.62 -7.56 11.15
CA ILE A 90 -17.94 -8.71 10.28
C ILE A 90 -17.19 -9.92 10.83
N GLU A 91 -17.90 -10.98 11.18
CA GLU A 91 -17.30 -12.19 11.79
C GLU A 91 -16.47 -11.94 13.07
N GLY A 92 -16.81 -10.90 13.83
CA GLY A 92 -16.09 -10.52 15.05
C GLY A 92 -14.86 -9.63 14.80
N GLU A 93 -14.51 -9.34 13.55
CA GLU A 93 -13.44 -8.40 13.19
C GLU A 93 -14.02 -7.01 12.87
N GLU A 94 -13.38 -5.95 13.38
CA GLU A 94 -13.74 -4.56 13.06
C GLU A 94 -13.11 -4.12 11.72
N PHE A 95 -13.97 -3.65 10.81
CA PHE A 95 -13.59 -3.06 9.54
C PHE A 95 -14.06 -1.61 9.46
N SER A 96 -13.20 -0.72 8.94
CA SER A 96 -13.65 0.59 8.48
C SER A 96 -14.09 0.49 7.02
N VAL A 97 -15.40 0.55 6.79
CA VAL A 97 -16.09 0.45 5.49
C VAL A 97 -16.68 1.79 5.05
N GLY A 98 -17.15 1.85 3.80
CA GLY A 98 -17.53 3.10 3.12
C GLY A 98 -16.34 3.74 2.40
N GLY A 99 -16.57 4.89 1.77
CA GLY A 99 -15.56 5.56 0.94
C GLY A 99 -15.37 4.88 -0.42
N ASP A 100 -14.13 4.84 -0.88
CA ASP A 100 -13.75 4.25 -2.17
C ASP A 100 -13.15 2.85 -2.03
N ILE A 101 -13.47 1.99 -2.99
CA ILE A 101 -12.74 0.75 -3.25
C ILE A 101 -12.04 0.90 -4.60
N ILE A 102 -10.71 0.92 -4.59
CA ILE A 102 -9.92 1.01 -5.81
C ILE A 102 -9.97 -0.34 -6.53
N LEU A 103 -10.32 -0.30 -7.81
CA LEU A 103 -10.40 -1.47 -8.69
C LEU A 103 -9.19 -1.55 -9.63
N LYS A 104 -8.74 -0.39 -10.13
CA LYS A 104 -7.65 -0.27 -11.11
C LYS A 104 -6.83 0.99 -10.84
N ILE A 105 -5.52 0.92 -11.00
CA ILE A 105 -4.60 2.05 -10.97
C ILE A 105 -3.83 2.07 -12.29
N GLY A 106 -4.09 3.09 -13.11
CA GLY A 106 -3.65 3.13 -14.51
C GLY A 106 -4.14 1.91 -15.27
N GLU A 107 -3.19 1.10 -15.75
CA GLU A 107 -3.45 -0.17 -16.43
C GLU A 107 -3.46 -1.41 -15.51
N MET A 108 -3.14 -1.24 -14.22
CA MET A 108 -3.04 -2.36 -13.28
C MET A 108 -4.34 -2.58 -12.52
N THR A 109 -4.96 -3.74 -12.69
CA THR A 109 -6.08 -4.19 -11.86
C THR A 109 -5.57 -4.70 -10.51
N VAL A 110 -6.25 -4.34 -9.42
CA VAL A 110 -5.91 -4.83 -8.07
C VAL A 110 -6.04 -6.36 -8.03
N ASN A 111 -5.04 -7.03 -7.47
CA ASN A 111 -4.99 -8.48 -7.30
C ASN A 111 -4.22 -8.84 -6.00
N ASP A 112 -4.07 -10.14 -5.73
CA ASP A 112 -3.38 -10.69 -4.56
C ASP A 112 -1.95 -11.18 -4.85
N GLU A 113 -1.37 -10.80 -6.00
CA GLU A 113 0.02 -11.19 -6.29
C GLU A 113 0.95 -10.66 -5.18
N PRO A 114 1.87 -11.47 -4.65
CA PRO A 114 2.78 -11.06 -3.56
C PRO A 114 3.56 -9.77 -3.86
N ASP A 115 3.90 -9.57 -5.13
CA ASP A 115 4.67 -8.41 -5.60
C ASP A 115 3.80 -7.29 -6.17
N PHE A 116 2.46 -7.34 -6.04
CA PHE A 116 1.56 -6.36 -6.65
C PHE A 116 1.92 -4.92 -6.29
N PHE A 117 2.09 -4.60 -5.01
CA PHE A 117 2.41 -3.24 -4.56
C PHE A 117 3.80 -2.78 -4.99
N LYS A 118 4.75 -3.72 -5.12
CA LYS A 118 6.09 -3.43 -5.64
C LYS A 118 6.01 -3.07 -7.13
N LYS A 119 5.35 -3.90 -7.94
CA LYS A 119 5.11 -3.64 -9.36
C LYS A 119 4.34 -2.33 -9.57
N LEU A 120 3.36 -2.05 -8.71
CA LEU A 120 2.60 -0.80 -8.72
C LEU A 120 3.50 0.41 -8.42
N GLY A 121 4.40 0.29 -7.44
CA GLY A 121 5.41 1.30 -7.15
C GLY A 121 6.30 1.58 -8.37
N ASP A 122 6.86 0.53 -8.97
CA ASP A 122 7.71 0.64 -10.16
C ASP A 122 6.95 1.27 -11.35
N TYR A 123 5.70 0.85 -11.57
CA TYR A 123 4.83 1.38 -12.63
C TYR A 123 4.51 2.87 -12.43
N THR A 124 4.09 3.26 -11.22
CA THR A 124 3.75 4.65 -10.91
C THR A 124 4.97 5.56 -10.93
N TYR A 125 6.13 5.07 -10.47
CA TYR A 125 7.40 5.76 -10.59
C TYR A 125 7.78 5.98 -12.07
N GLY A 126 7.69 4.95 -12.91
CA GLY A 126 7.95 5.06 -14.34
C GLY A 126 7.03 6.06 -15.05
N LEU A 127 5.75 6.12 -14.68
CA LEU A 127 4.82 7.13 -15.22
C LEU A 127 5.19 8.55 -14.78
N SER A 128 5.57 8.73 -13.52
CA SER A 128 6.02 10.03 -12.99
C SER A 128 7.25 10.54 -13.74
N GLN A 129 8.25 9.68 -13.98
CA GLN A 129 9.46 10.04 -14.73
C GLN A 129 9.14 10.39 -16.20
N ALA A 130 8.11 9.78 -16.78
CA ALA A 130 7.64 10.07 -18.12
C ALA A 130 6.68 11.27 -18.21
N GLY A 131 6.36 11.93 -17.09
CA GLY A 131 5.41 13.05 -17.04
C GLY A 131 3.97 12.66 -17.40
N LYS A 132 3.61 11.38 -17.30
CA LYS A 132 2.27 10.87 -17.63
C LYS A 132 1.35 10.98 -16.42
N LYS A 133 0.11 11.42 -16.66
CA LYS A 133 -0.93 11.46 -15.63
C LYS A 133 -1.37 10.04 -15.25
N LEU A 134 -1.53 9.81 -13.95
CA LEU A 134 -2.06 8.57 -13.39
C LEU A 134 -3.59 8.68 -13.20
N SER A 135 -4.32 7.61 -13.50
CA SER A 135 -5.76 7.51 -13.30
C SER A 135 -6.10 6.40 -12.32
N VAL A 136 -7.14 6.56 -11.50
CA VAL A 136 -7.65 5.51 -10.60
C VAL A 136 -9.10 5.20 -10.94
N THR A 137 -9.43 3.94 -11.14
CA THR A 137 -10.82 3.50 -11.22
C THR A 137 -11.27 2.98 -9.87
N VAL A 138 -12.33 3.58 -9.32
CA VAL A 138 -12.88 3.26 -8.00
C VAL A 138 -14.34 2.87 -8.09
N LEU A 139 -14.77 2.02 -7.16
CA LEU A 139 -16.17 1.81 -6.82
C LEU A 139 -16.54 2.77 -5.68
N ARG A 140 -17.44 3.71 -5.96
CA ARG A 140 -17.98 4.68 -4.99
C ARG A 140 -19.49 4.61 -4.99
N ALA A 141 -20.09 4.32 -3.84
CA ALA A 141 -21.55 4.23 -3.67
C ALA A 141 -22.23 3.37 -4.76
N GLY A 142 -21.63 2.22 -5.09
CA GLY A 142 -22.14 1.29 -6.10
C GLY A 142 -21.91 1.69 -7.56
N ARG A 143 -21.21 2.79 -7.83
CA ARG A 143 -20.88 3.26 -9.18
C ARG A 143 -19.38 3.19 -9.43
N ILE A 144 -19.00 2.77 -10.63
CA ILE A 144 -17.60 2.78 -11.08
C ILE A 144 -17.29 4.16 -11.64
N ILE A 145 -16.26 4.81 -11.11
CA ILE A 145 -15.83 6.17 -11.45
C ILE A 145 -14.33 6.15 -11.70
N THR A 146 -13.88 6.87 -12.74
CA THR A 146 -12.45 7.11 -12.98
C THR A 146 -12.07 8.50 -12.46
N LEU A 147 -11.10 8.54 -11.56
CA LEU A 147 -10.52 9.75 -10.97
C LEU A 147 -9.18 10.04 -11.63
N ASN A 148 -8.97 11.30 -12.04
CA ASN A 148 -7.76 11.79 -12.68
C ASN A 148 -7.29 13.07 -12.00
N GLU A 149 -6.00 13.38 -12.10
CA GLU A 149 -5.50 14.71 -11.71
C GLU A 149 -6.11 15.80 -12.61
N LYS A 150 -6.81 16.75 -11.97
CA LYS A 150 -7.30 17.98 -12.61
C LYS A 150 -6.13 18.75 -13.23
#